data_AF-A0A940U206-F1
#
_entry.id   AF-A0A940U206-F1
#
_cell.length_a   1.000
_cell.length_b   1.000
_cell.length_c   1.000
_cell.angle_alpha   90.00
_cell.angle_beta   90.00
_cell.angle_gamma   90.00
#
_symmetry.space_group_name_H-M   'P 1'
#
loop_
_entity.id
_entity.type
_entity.pdbx_description
1 polymer ?
#
loop_
_entity_poly.entity_id
_entity_poly.type
_entity_poly.pdbx_seq_one_letter_code
_entity_poly.pdbx_strand_id
1 'polypeptide(L)'
;MCLVWAEDKICLICDEICPYNAIVFRTIEGYRRPVVIPSRCNGCGWCEVKCPVKGESAIVVVPHGEIRLKEGSYLQEAKKLQLEFKSDPGDDQFILQKSGLKAEEGKKEEPPAKTPKAQPQKPKGFL
;
A
#
# COMPACT_ATOMS: atom_id res chain seq x y z
N MET A 1 -9.30 17.77 4.69
CA MET A 1 -9.22 19.04 5.47
C MET A 1 -8.93 18.72 6.93
N CYS A 2 -8.01 19.42 7.59
CA CYS A 2 -7.67 19.18 9.01
C CYS A 2 -8.20 20.31 9.90
N LEU A 3 -8.95 19.98 10.96
CA LEU A 3 -9.50 20.96 11.91
C LEU A 3 -8.41 21.82 12.57
N VAL A 4 -7.28 21.19 12.90
CA VAL A 4 -6.14 21.89 13.49
C VAL A 4 -5.55 22.82 12.45
N TRP A 5 -5.13 22.34 11.29
CA TRP A 5 -4.44 23.17 10.30
C TRP A 5 -5.33 24.23 9.62
N ALA A 6 -6.62 23.97 9.43
CA ALA A 6 -7.49 24.83 8.64
C ALA A 6 -8.38 25.77 9.48
N GLU A 7 -8.68 25.42 10.73
CA GLU A 7 -9.65 26.17 11.56
C GLU A 7 -9.09 26.53 12.95
N ASP A 8 -7.82 26.25 13.24
CA ASP A 8 -7.18 26.46 14.55
C ASP A 8 -7.92 25.79 15.73
N LYS A 9 -8.74 24.77 15.45
CA LYS A 9 -9.47 24.01 16.47
C LYS A 9 -8.59 22.93 17.06
N ILE A 10 -8.75 22.68 18.36
CA ILE A 10 -8.04 21.61 19.06
C ILE A 10 -8.61 20.25 18.61
N CYS A 11 -7.75 19.40 18.08
CA CYS A 11 -8.07 18.01 17.77
C CYS A 11 -6.79 17.16 17.92
N LEU A 12 -6.86 16.08 18.71
CA LEU A 12 -5.73 15.23 19.06
C LEU A 12 -5.89 13.78 18.58
N ILE A 13 -7.02 13.45 17.94
CA ILE A 13 -7.42 12.08 17.62
C ILE A 13 -6.35 11.31 16.83
N CYS A 14 -5.68 11.98 15.89
CA CYS A 14 -4.65 11.33 15.09
C CYS A 14 -3.43 10.89 15.91
N ASP A 15 -3.06 11.63 16.96
CA ASP A 15 -1.98 11.29 17.89
C ASP A 15 -2.44 10.19 18.86
N GLU A 16 -3.60 10.37 19.48
CA GLU A 16 -4.17 9.42 20.44
C GLU A 16 -4.40 8.02 19.84
N ILE A 17 -4.80 7.96 18.58
CA ILE A 17 -5.03 6.67 17.91
C ILE A 17 -3.75 6.05 17.34
N CYS A 18 -2.64 6.79 17.26
CA CYS A 18 -1.43 6.27 16.65
C CYS A 18 -0.73 5.29 17.61
N PRO A 19 -0.71 3.98 17.31
CA PRO A 19 -0.10 3.01 18.23
C PRO A 19 1.44 3.09 18.24
N TYR A 20 2.05 3.86 17.33
CA TYR A 20 3.50 3.97 17.16
C TYR A 20 4.06 5.32 17.58
N ASN A 21 3.23 6.23 18.13
CA ASN A 21 3.65 7.58 18.50
C ASN A 21 4.38 8.31 17.34
N ALA A 22 3.86 8.09 16.12
CA ALA A 22 4.41 8.59 14.87
C ALA A 22 3.87 9.97 14.50
N ILE A 23 2.96 10.54 15.29
CA ILE A 23 2.46 11.90 15.13
C ILE A 23 2.91 12.69 16.34
N VAL A 24 3.36 13.92 16.13
CA VAL A 24 3.78 14.83 17.20
C VAL A 24 3.24 16.21 16.95
N PHE A 25 2.95 16.95 18.02
CA PHE A 25 2.51 18.32 17.92
C PHE A 25 3.67 19.29 18.04
N ARG A 26 3.90 20.11 17.01
CA ARG A 26 4.90 21.17 16.97
C ARG A 26 4.22 22.54 16.94
N THR A 27 4.85 23.54 17.52
CA THR A 27 4.38 24.92 17.41
C THR A 27 4.79 25.47 16.04
N ILE A 28 3.81 25.75 15.19
CA ILE A 28 3.97 26.29 13.84
C ILE A 28 3.00 27.46 13.75
N GLU A 29 3.50 28.65 13.38
CA GLU A 29 2.70 29.87 13.27
C GLU A 29 1.95 30.24 14.57
N GLY A 30 2.52 29.88 15.73
CA GLY A 30 1.91 30.13 17.05
C GLY A 30 0.87 29.08 17.49
N TYR A 31 0.54 28.11 16.64
CA TYR A 31 -0.42 27.05 16.94
C TYR A 31 0.25 25.68 17.07
N ARG A 32 -0.31 24.81 17.91
CA ARG A 32 0.15 23.41 18.00
C ARG A 32 -0.43 22.62 16.83
N ARG A 33 0.41 22.28 15.86
CA ARG A 33 0.04 21.54 14.65
C ARG A 33 0.57 20.10 14.68
N PRO A 34 -0.22 19.09 14.24
CA PRO A 34 0.23 17.72 14.13
C PRO A 34 1.20 17.57 12.93
N VAL A 35 2.30 16.85 13.15
CA VAL A 35 3.30 16.51 12.14
C VAL A 35 3.62 15.02 12.26
N VAL A 36 3.59 14.31 11.12
CA VAL A 36 3.97 12.89 11.05
C VAL A 36 5.50 12.77 11.05
N ILE A 37 6.03 11.84 11.83
CA ILE A 37 7.43 11.41 11.82
C ILE A 37 7.52 10.15 10.94
N PRO A 38 8.00 10.25 9.68
CA PRO A 38 7.94 9.12 8.75
C PRO A 38 8.70 7.89 9.23
N SER A 39 9.83 8.08 9.94
CA SER A 39 10.65 6.99 10.47
C SER A 39 9.98 6.16 11.57
N ARG A 40 8.86 6.63 12.15
CA ARG A 40 8.06 5.89 13.13
C ARG A 40 6.75 5.36 12.54
N CYS A 41 6.34 5.88 11.38
CA CYS A 41 5.08 5.50 10.75
C CYS A 41 5.27 4.17 10.01
N ASN A 42 4.42 3.18 10.30
CA ASN A 42 4.42 1.91 9.60
C ASN A 42 3.31 1.78 8.53
N GLY A 43 2.53 2.85 8.31
CA GLY A 43 1.46 2.86 7.32
C GLY A 43 0.17 2.12 7.73
N CYS A 44 -0.11 1.92 9.02
CA CYS A 44 -1.33 1.23 9.46
C CYS A 44 -2.66 1.95 9.14
N GLY A 45 -2.65 3.27 8.89
CA GLY A 45 -3.85 4.01 8.47
C GLY A 45 -4.84 4.40 9.58
N TRP A 46 -4.58 4.11 10.87
CA TRP A 46 -5.53 4.45 11.95
C TRP A 46 -5.85 5.94 12.05
N CYS A 47 -4.86 6.81 11.83
CA CYS A 47 -5.05 8.26 11.81
C CYS A 47 -5.96 8.74 10.67
N GLU A 48 -5.97 8.03 9.54
CA GLU A 48 -6.85 8.31 8.41
C GLU A 48 -8.28 7.85 8.70
N VAL A 49 -8.45 6.61 9.17
CA VAL A 49 -9.75 5.98 9.44
C VAL A 49 -10.50 6.65 10.59
N LYS A 50 -9.79 7.07 11.65
CA LYS A 50 -10.41 7.71 12.82
C LYS A 50 -10.53 9.22 12.71
N CYS A 51 -10.10 9.83 11.61
CA CYS A 51 -10.26 11.26 11.43
C CYS A 51 -11.76 11.66 11.53
N PRO A 52 -12.14 12.61 12.40
CA PRO A 52 -13.55 12.95 12.62
C PRO A 52 -14.16 13.81 11.49
N VAL A 53 -13.34 14.25 10.54
CA VAL A 53 -13.76 15.17 9.48
C VAL A 53 -14.61 14.41 8.47
N LYS A 54 -15.79 14.96 8.15
CA LYS A 54 -16.68 14.45 7.10
C LYS A 54 -16.16 14.90 5.73
N GLY A 55 -15.11 14.24 5.23
CA GLY A 55 -14.46 14.58 3.96
C GLY A 55 -13.13 13.84 3.82
N GLU A 56 -12.21 14.43 3.07
CA GLU A 56 -10.85 13.91 3.03
C GLU A 56 -10.19 14.05 4.40
N SER A 57 -9.68 12.94 4.93
CA SER A 57 -8.98 12.88 6.20
C SER A 57 -7.79 13.84 6.26
N ALA A 58 -7.47 14.30 7.46
CA ALA A 58 -6.35 15.22 7.69
C ALA A 58 -4.98 14.60 7.34
N ILE A 59 -4.84 13.29 7.56
CA ILE A 59 -3.67 12.49 7.21
C ILE A 59 -4.18 11.36 6.33
N VAL A 60 -3.53 11.16 5.20
CA VAL A 60 -3.83 10.10 4.22
C VAL A 60 -2.60 9.22 4.09
N VAL A 61 -2.78 7.91 4.26
CA VAL A 61 -1.71 6.93 4.13
C VAL A 61 -1.75 6.35 2.73
N VAL A 62 -0.69 6.59 1.96
CA VAL A 62 -0.54 6.06 0.62
C VAL A 62 0.54 4.98 0.57
N PRO A 63 0.39 3.97 -0.29
CA PRO A 63 1.44 3.01 -0.58
C PRO A 63 2.73 3.71 -1.03
N HIS A 64 3.88 3.28 -0.51
CA HIS A 64 5.17 3.88 -0.86
C HIS A 64 5.95 2.97 -1.80
N GLY A 65 6.08 3.38 -3.07
CA GLY A 65 6.87 2.66 -4.07
C GLY A 65 6.28 1.31 -4.51
N GLU A 66 5.02 1.03 -4.17
CA GLU A 66 4.33 -0.20 -4.54
C GLU A 66 3.06 0.09 -5.36
N ILE A 67 2.72 -0.84 -6.23
CA ILE A 67 1.49 -0.82 -7.01
C ILE A 67 0.52 -1.76 -6.32
N ARG A 68 -0.69 -1.29 -5.97
CA ARG A 68 -1.77 -2.13 -5.43
C ARG A 68 -3.06 -1.86 -6.19
N LEU A 69 -3.20 -2.50 -7.35
CA LEU A 69 -4.38 -2.37 -8.19
C LEU A 69 -5.53 -3.21 -7.64
N LYS A 70 -6.71 -2.59 -7.44
CA LYS A 70 -7.97 -3.32 -7.21
C LYS A 70 -8.43 -4.04 -8.48
N GLU A 71 -8.22 -3.39 -9.63
CA GLU A 71 -8.62 -3.86 -10.95
C GLU A 71 -7.55 -3.42 -11.97
N GLY A 72 -7.42 -4.16 -13.08
CA GLY A 72 -6.43 -3.89 -14.13
C GLY A 72 -5.23 -4.84 -14.10
N SER A 73 -4.19 -4.52 -14.89
CA SER A 73 -3.00 -5.36 -15.06
C SER A 73 -1.77 -4.72 -14.43
N TYR A 74 -1.13 -5.45 -13.50
CA TYR A 74 0.13 -5.06 -12.87
C TYR A 74 1.25 -4.82 -13.89
N LEU A 75 1.32 -5.64 -14.95
CA LEU A 75 2.34 -5.48 -16.00
C LEU A 75 2.20 -4.17 -16.77
N GLN A 76 0.96 -3.74 -17.05
CA GLN A 76 0.71 -2.50 -17.76
C GLN A 76 1.10 -1.30 -16.89
N GLU A 77 0.74 -1.33 -15.61
CA GLU A 77 1.05 -0.24 -14.68
C GLU A 77 2.53 -0.17 -14.35
N ALA A 78 3.20 -1.31 -14.17
CA ALA A 78 4.65 -1.39 -14.01
C ALA A 78 5.39 -0.78 -15.20
N LYS A 79 4.96 -1.08 -16.44
CA LYS A 79 5.54 -0.47 -17.65
C LYS A 79 5.41 1.05 -17.67
N LYS A 80 4.26 1.61 -17.25
CA LYS A 80 4.07 3.07 -17.17
C LYS A 80 5.00 3.72 -16.15
N LEU A 81 5.23 3.03 -15.04
CA LEU A 81 6.13 3.45 -13.97
C LEU A 81 7.60 3.10 -14.25
N GLN A 82 7.91 2.62 -15.46
CA GLN A 82 9.27 2.21 -15.87
C GLN A 82 9.89 1.15 -14.94
N LEU A 83 9.04 0.33 -14.30
CA LEU A 83 9.46 -0.81 -13.50
C LEU A 83 9.53 -2.06 -14.38
N GLU A 84 10.58 -2.84 -14.22
CA GLU A 84 10.79 -4.07 -14.98
C GLU A 84 10.49 -5.30 -14.12
N PHE A 85 9.39 -6.00 -14.42
CA PHE A 85 9.06 -7.30 -13.82
C PHE A 85 9.85 -8.40 -14.55
N LYS A 86 11.13 -8.54 -14.22
CA LYS A 86 11.92 -9.72 -14.59
C LYS A 86 11.90 -10.70 -13.43
N SER A 87 11.57 -11.96 -13.72
CA SER A 87 11.78 -13.04 -12.75
C SER A 87 13.28 -13.17 -12.51
N ASP A 88 13.74 -12.83 -11.31
CA ASP A 88 15.06 -13.20 -10.86
C ASP A 88 15.00 -14.65 -10.36
N PRO A 89 15.64 -15.62 -11.05
CA PRO A 89 15.64 -17.00 -10.61
C PRO A 89 16.40 -17.20 -9.28
N GLY A 90 17.12 -16.20 -8.80
CA GLY A 90 17.96 -16.28 -7.61
C GLY A 90 19.12 -17.29 -7.77
N ASP A 91 19.85 -17.50 -6.69
CA ASP A 91 20.97 -18.47 -6.64
C ASP A 91 20.49 -19.90 -6.33
N ASP A 92 19.18 -20.11 -6.13
CA ASP A 92 18.60 -21.39 -5.68
C ASP A 92 18.62 -22.50 -6.75
N GLN A 93 19.12 -22.20 -7.96
CA GLN A 93 19.28 -23.19 -9.04
C GLN A 93 20.09 -24.41 -8.61
N PHE A 94 21.04 -24.25 -7.67
CA PHE A 94 21.85 -25.34 -7.14
C PHE A 94 21.05 -26.36 -6.30
N ILE A 95 19.94 -25.96 -5.68
CA ILE A 95 19.11 -26.83 -4.83
C ILE A 95 18.30 -27.80 -5.70
N LEU A 96 17.75 -27.30 -6.82
CA LEU A 96 16.99 -28.10 -7.79
C LEU A 96 17.88 -29.13 -8.50
N GLN A 97 19.10 -28.75 -8.87
CA GLN A 97 20.06 -29.65 -9.50
C GLN A 97 20.50 -30.80 -8.57
N LYS A 98 20.70 -30.52 -7.27
CA LYS A 98 21.06 -31.56 -6.27
C LYS A 98 19.93 -32.51 -5.93
N SER A 99 18.68 -32.05 -5.99
CA SER A 99 17.49 -32.86 -5.66
C SER A 99 16.98 -33.70 -6.84
N GLY A 100 17.58 -33.55 -8.03
CA GLY A 100 17.13 -34.25 -9.25
C GLY A 100 15.80 -33.71 -9.81
N LEU A 101 15.28 -32.62 -9.25
CA LEU A 101 14.09 -31.93 -9.71
C LEU A 101 14.46 -30.98 -10.84
N LYS A 102 14.17 -31.37 -12.09
CA LYS A 102 14.30 -30.48 -13.24
C LYS A 102 13.07 -29.58 -13.32
N ALA A 103 13.26 -28.26 -13.23
CA ALA A 103 12.24 -27.33 -13.67
C ALA A 103 12.12 -27.44 -15.19
N GLU A 104 10.94 -27.71 -15.73
CA GLU A 104 10.73 -27.61 -17.16
C GLU A 104 10.91 -26.14 -17.57
N GLU A 105 11.77 -25.89 -18.57
CA GLU A 105 11.87 -24.58 -19.20
C GLU A 105 10.51 -24.25 -19.81
N GLY A 106 9.73 -23.44 -19.10
CA GLY A 106 8.43 -23.00 -19.56
C GLY A 106 8.57 -22.40 -20.95
N LYS A 107 7.91 -23.03 -21.94
CA LYS A 107 7.63 -22.39 -23.22
C LYS A 107 7.16 -20.98 -22.93
N LYS A 108 7.67 -19.99 -23.67
CA LYS A 108 7.11 -18.63 -23.66
C LYS A 108 5.63 -18.75 -24.02
N GLU A 109 4.77 -18.86 -23.02
CA GLU A 109 3.34 -18.74 -23.21
C GLU A 109 3.08 -17.28 -23.53
N GLU A 110 2.85 -17.01 -24.81
CA GLU A 110 2.17 -15.79 -25.21
C GLU A 110 0.88 -15.68 -24.37
N PRO A 111 0.61 -14.52 -23.76
CA PRO A 111 -0.58 -14.36 -22.93
C PRO A 111 -1.82 -14.73 -23.76
N PRO A 112 -2.68 -15.64 -23.28
CA PRO A 112 -3.83 -16.06 -24.05
C PRO A 112 -4.73 -14.85 -24.31
N ALA A 113 -5.18 -14.73 -25.56
CA ALA A 113 -6.15 -13.72 -25.96
C ALA A 113 -7.34 -13.72 -24.99
N LYS A 114 -7.67 -12.53 -24.47
CA LYS A 114 -8.73 -12.32 -23.48
C LYS A 114 -10.06 -12.86 -24.03
N THR A 115 -10.51 -13.99 -23.51
CA THR A 115 -11.93 -14.35 -23.51
C THR A 115 -12.50 -13.99 -22.13
N PRO A 116 -13.67 -13.34 -22.06
CA PRO A 116 -14.25 -12.94 -20.78
C PRO A 116 -14.74 -14.18 -20.04
N LYS A 117 -13.95 -14.68 -19.09
CA LYS A 117 -14.39 -15.70 -18.14
C LYS A 117 -15.14 -15.02 -17.00
N ALA A 118 -16.39 -15.45 -16.79
CA ALA A 118 -17.23 -15.02 -15.68
C ALA A 118 -16.50 -15.22 -14.34
N GLN A 119 -16.52 -14.20 -13.49
CA GLN A 119 -15.93 -14.25 -12.15
C GLN A 119 -16.64 -15.33 -11.32
N PRO A 120 -15.92 -16.29 -10.71
CA PRO A 120 -16.52 -17.21 -9.75
C PRO A 120 -16.98 -16.41 -8.52
N GLN A 121 -18.24 -16.60 -8.14
CA GLN A 121 -18.80 -15.94 -6.96
C GLN A 121 -18.04 -16.39 -5.71
N LYS A 122 -17.57 -15.41 -4.91
CA LYS A 122 -16.87 -15.68 -3.64
C LYS A 122 -17.76 -16.56 -2.75
N PRO A 123 -17.22 -17.63 -2.14
CA PRO A 123 -17.99 -18.44 -1.19
C PRO A 123 -18.39 -17.60 0.03
N LYS A 124 -19.64 -17.76 0.48
CA LYS A 124 -20.18 -17.05 1.64
C LYS A 124 -19.37 -17.42 2.89
N GLY A 125 -18.80 -16.41 3.56
CA GLY A 125 -18.09 -16.58 4.83
C GLY A 125 -16.78 -15.78 4.96
N PHE A 126 -16.27 -15.23 3.86
CA PHE A 126 -15.18 -14.26 3.92
C PHE A 126 -15.78 -12.85 3.78
N LEU A 127 -15.94 -12.19 4.93
CA LEU A 127 -16.20 -10.74 5.03
C LEU A 127 -15.01 -9.96 4.46
#